data_AF-A0A1D2U0P6-F1
#
_entry.id   AF-A0A1D2U0P6-F1
#
_cell.length_a   1.000
_cell.length_b   1.000
_cell.length_c   1.000
_cell.angle_alpha   90.00
_cell.angle_beta   90.00
_cell.angle_gamma   90.00
#
_symmetry.space_group_name_H-M   'P 1'
#
loop_
_entity.id
_entity.type
_entity.pdbx_description
1 polymer ?
#
loop_
_entity_poly.entity_id
_entity_poly.type
_entity_poly.pdbx_seq_one_letter_code
_entity_poly.pdbx_strand_id
1 'polypeptide(L)'
;MSTAAHKIPRDWHTRIVRVHLAGCGGNGCHLLMGLCQLQKALQGLGHPGLQVTAFDPDTVSEANLGRQLFTEGDLGQNKALALIHRLNIAFGLDWSAIPLAYRPHQSWPDLLISCVDSKQARAGIHDRIQHGRLHYWIDLGNGADYGQVVLGQAGASRKRLANVADLYPEMLEGYENDAPSCSLAEALSHQELFINRTLTAFALHLVWYMFRRGEIRVAGCFLNLKEMTTLPIPLRLPERQKPKRKRSRTNHARSVHELMGD
;
A
#
# COMPACT_ATOMS: atom_id res chain seq x y z
N MET A 1 21.29 13.04 7.25
CA MET A 1 20.09 12.77 6.42
C MET A 1 20.39 13.20 4.98
N SER A 2 20.01 12.42 3.97
CA SER A 2 20.20 12.80 2.56
C SER A 2 19.51 14.13 2.27
N THR A 3 20.21 15.07 1.63
CA THR A 3 19.73 16.40 1.25
C THR A 3 18.99 16.42 -0.08
N ALA A 4 18.96 15.30 -0.81
CA ALA A 4 18.38 15.24 -2.14
C ALA A 4 16.84 15.19 -2.05
N ALA A 5 16.17 16.17 -2.67
CA ALA A 5 14.72 16.18 -2.83
C ALA A 5 14.34 15.53 -4.17
N HIS A 6 13.29 14.71 -4.16
CA HIS A 6 12.69 14.16 -5.37
C HIS A 6 11.52 15.02 -5.81
N LYS A 7 11.54 15.49 -7.06
CA LYS A 7 10.51 16.37 -7.62
C LYS A 7 9.33 15.56 -8.18
N ILE A 8 8.12 16.03 -7.89
CA ILE A 8 6.87 15.48 -8.41
C ILE A 8 6.61 16.06 -9.81
N PRO A 9 5.99 15.32 -10.75
CA PRO A 9 5.65 15.82 -12.08
C PRO A 9 4.86 17.12 -11.99
N ARG A 10 5.28 18.14 -12.76
CA ARG A 10 4.70 19.49 -12.66
C ARG A 10 3.22 19.54 -13.04
N ASP A 11 2.81 18.67 -13.96
CA ASP A 11 1.43 18.56 -14.42
C ASP A 11 0.46 18.15 -13.29
N TRP A 12 0.94 17.45 -12.25
CA TRP A 12 0.12 17.07 -11.11
C TRP A 12 -0.44 18.26 -10.33
N HIS A 13 0.10 19.47 -10.49
CA HIS A 13 -0.42 20.67 -9.83
C HIS A 13 -1.54 21.37 -10.61
N THR A 14 -1.71 21.05 -11.89
CA THR A 14 -2.58 21.79 -12.81
C THR A 14 -3.71 20.95 -13.39
N ARG A 15 -3.82 19.67 -13.01
CA ARG A 15 -4.87 18.76 -13.47
C ARG A 15 -5.40 17.90 -12.34
N ILE A 16 -6.53 17.23 -12.60
CA ILE A 16 -7.02 16.17 -11.72
C ILE A 16 -6.02 15.01 -11.71
N VAL A 17 -5.64 14.57 -10.52
CA VAL A 17 -4.76 13.40 -10.33
C VAL A 17 -5.61 12.17 -10.02
N ARG A 18 -5.41 11.11 -10.79
CA ARG A 18 -6.13 9.85 -10.63
C ARG A 18 -5.43 8.98 -9.60
N VAL A 19 -6.16 8.67 -8.53
CA VAL A 19 -5.67 7.85 -7.42
C VAL A 19 -6.45 6.54 -7.40
N HIS A 20 -5.76 5.41 -7.47
CA HIS A 20 -6.39 4.14 -7.12
C HIS A 20 -5.99 3.76 -5.70
N LEU A 21 -6.95 3.23 -4.94
CA LEU A 21 -6.73 2.69 -3.60
C LEU A 21 -7.10 1.21 -3.58
N ALA A 22 -6.14 0.36 -3.25
CA ALA A 22 -6.31 -1.10 -3.23
C ALA A 22 -6.39 -1.60 -1.78
N GLY A 23 -7.55 -2.14 -1.39
CA GLY A 23 -7.85 -2.55 -0.02
C GLY A 23 -8.53 -1.44 0.77
N CYS A 24 -9.76 -1.68 1.23
CA CYS A 24 -10.66 -0.80 1.95
C CYS A 24 -10.90 -1.24 3.41
N GLY A 25 -10.05 -2.13 3.93
CA GLY A 25 -10.02 -2.53 5.34
C GLY A 25 -9.44 -1.43 6.26
N GLY A 26 -8.66 -1.84 7.28
CA GLY A 26 -8.12 -0.95 8.33
C GLY A 26 -7.45 0.32 7.79
N ASN A 27 -6.36 0.17 7.04
CA ASN A 27 -5.68 1.34 6.47
C ASN A 27 -6.54 2.03 5.40
N GLY A 28 -7.20 1.25 4.54
CA GLY A 28 -7.94 1.76 3.40
C GLY A 28 -9.07 2.71 3.79
N CYS A 29 -9.85 2.37 4.81
CA CYS A 29 -10.98 3.20 5.23
C CYS A 29 -10.54 4.55 5.80
N HIS A 30 -9.45 4.57 6.59
CA HIS A 30 -8.88 5.82 7.11
C HIS A 30 -8.23 6.66 6.01
N LEU A 31 -7.54 6.03 5.05
CA LEU A 31 -6.97 6.73 3.90
C LEU A 31 -8.06 7.37 3.03
N LEU A 32 -9.16 6.66 2.73
CA LEU A 32 -10.26 7.23 1.95
C LEU A 32 -10.87 8.47 2.62
N MET A 33 -11.14 8.42 3.93
CA MET A 33 -11.57 9.60 4.68
C MET A 33 -10.56 10.75 4.62
N GLY A 34 -9.27 10.45 4.81
CA GLY A 34 -8.21 11.46 4.73
C GLY A 34 -8.02 12.03 3.33
N LEU A 35 -8.25 11.24 2.27
CA LEU A 35 -8.25 11.71 0.90
C LEU A 35 -9.42 12.68 0.66
N CYS A 36 -10.59 12.50 1.30
CA CYS A 36 -11.68 13.48 1.21
C CYS A 36 -11.28 14.81 1.87
N GLN A 37 -10.55 14.77 2.98
CA GLN A 37 -9.99 15.98 3.61
C GLN A 37 -8.96 16.64 2.67
N LEU A 38 -8.05 15.87 2.09
CA LEU A 38 -7.08 16.36 1.11
C LEU A 38 -7.77 16.98 -0.10
N GLN A 39 -8.82 16.34 -0.64
CA GLN A 39 -9.62 16.85 -1.74
C GLN A 39 -10.13 18.26 -1.47
N LYS A 40 -10.78 18.48 -0.32
CA LYS A 40 -11.28 19.80 0.07
C LYS A 40 -10.16 20.82 0.26
N ALA A 41 -9.06 20.42 0.90
CA ALA A 41 -7.91 21.30 1.10
C ALA A 41 -7.26 21.71 -0.23
N LEU A 42 -7.11 20.77 -1.17
CA LEU A 42 -6.56 21.03 -2.51
C LEU A 42 -7.46 21.98 -3.30
N GLN A 43 -8.77 21.73 -3.33
CA GLN A 43 -9.73 22.61 -4.01
C GLN A 43 -9.72 24.03 -3.42
N GLY A 44 -9.65 24.16 -2.09
CA GLY A 44 -9.52 25.46 -1.42
C GLY A 44 -8.23 26.23 -1.77
N LEU A 45 -7.20 25.53 -2.25
CA LEU A 45 -5.95 26.12 -2.74
C LEU A 45 -5.92 26.31 -4.28
N GLY A 46 -7.06 26.15 -4.95
CA GLY A 46 -7.18 26.32 -6.41
C GLY A 46 -6.71 25.11 -7.23
N HIS A 47 -6.44 23.96 -6.59
CA HIS A 47 -6.06 22.74 -7.28
C HIS A 47 -7.32 21.96 -7.75
N PRO A 48 -7.36 21.37 -8.96
CA PRO A 48 -8.54 20.67 -9.47
C PRO A 48 -9.01 19.48 -8.60
N GLY A 49 -8.09 18.83 -7.90
CA GLY A 49 -8.35 17.78 -6.92
C GLY A 49 -7.93 16.39 -7.40
N LEU A 50 -8.57 15.39 -6.82
CA LEU A 50 -8.32 13.97 -6.97
C LEU A 50 -9.55 13.28 -7.54
N GLN A 51 -9.33 12.35 -8.47
CA GLN A 51 -10.32 11.35 -8.86
C GLN A 51 -9.91 10.02 -8.24
N VAL A 52 -10.70 9.50 -7.30
CA VAL A 52 -10.35 8.27 -6.59
C VAL A 52 -11.17 7.09 -7.12
N THR A 53 -10.51 5.95 -7.27
CA THR A 53 -11.16 4.65 -7.47
C THR A 53 -10.68 3.66 -6.41
N ALA A 54 -11.60 3.18 -5.58
CA ALA A 54 -11.32 2.21 -4.53
C ALA A 54 -11.62 0.78 -4.98
N PHE A 55 -10.78 -0.17 -4.57
CA PHE A 55 -10.88 -1.59 -4.93
C PHE A 55 -10.86 -2.43 -3.67
N ASP A 56 -11.85 -3.29 -3.48
CA ASP A 56 -11.86 -4.29 -2.41
C ASP A 56 -12.81 -5.44 -2.78
N PRO A 57 -12.37 -6.71 -2.74
CA PRO A 57 -13.23 -7.85 -3.02
C PRO A 57 -14.15 -8.23 -1.85
N ASP A 58 -13.86 -7.79 -0.63
CA ASP A 58 -14.51 -8.29 0.58
C ASP A 58 -15.81 -7.55 0.91
N THR A 59 -16.65 -8.22 1.69
CA THR A 59 -17.80 -7.64 2.37
C THR A 59 -17.47 -7.26 3.81
N VAL A 60 -18.26 -6.33 4.34
CA VAL A 60 -18.19 -5.92 5.75
C VAL A 60 -18.76 -7.03 6.62
N SER A 61 -18.00 -7.43 7.64
CA SER A 61 -18.43 -8.37 8.68
C SER A 61 -18.45 -7.68 10.06
N GLU A 62 -19.09 -8.32 11.04
CA GLU A 62 -19.14 -7.81 12.43
C GLU A 62 -17.76 -7.54 13.00
N ALA A 63 -16.79 -8.38 12.68
CA ALA A 63 -15.42 -8.20 13.13
C ALA A 63 -14.84 -6.85 12.69
N ASN A 64 -15.32 -6.24 11.59
CA ASN A 64 -14.82 -4.94 11.10
C ASN A 64 -15.33 -3.75 11.92
N LEU A 65 -16.49 -3.90 12.59
CA LEU A 65 -17.08 -2.82 13.36
C LEU A 65 -16.16 -2.40 14.52
N GLY A 66 -16.07 -1.09 14.77
CA GLY A 66 -15.24 -0.54 15.85
C GLY A 66 -13.75 -0.37 15.53
N ARG A 67 -13.16 -1.16 14.63
CA ARG A 67 -11.76 -1.00 14.17
C ARG A 67 -11.61 -0.38 12.78
N GLN A 68 -12.60 -0.59 11.93
CA GLN A 68 -12.68 0.02 10.61
C GLN A 68 -13.82 1.03 10.63
N LEU A 69 -13.82 1.95 9.68
CA LEU A 69 -14.84 3.00 9.59
C LEU A 69 -16.15 2.47 9.00
N PHE A 70 -16.57 1.25 9.35
CA PHE A 70 -17.86 0.68 8.98
C PHE A 70 -18.85 0.83 10.14
N THR A 71 -20.12 0.92 9.78
CA THR A 71 -21.26 0.98 10.69
C THR A 71 -22.08 -0.29 10.57
N GLU A 72 -23.00 -0.51 11.51
CA GLU A 72 -23.92 -1.67 11.47
C GLU A 72 -24.73 -1.71 10.16
N GLY A 73 -25.09 -0.54 9.60
CA GLY A 73 -25.79 -0.45 8.33
C GLY A 73 -24.96 -0.91 7.11
N ASP A 74 -23.64 -1.04 7.26
CA ASP A 74 -22.74 -1.49 6.20
C ASP A 74 -22.58 -3.03 6.18
N LEU A 75 -23.08 -3.75 7.19
CA LEU A 75 -22.93 -5.21 7.29
C LEU A 75 -23.45 -5.93 6.03
N GLY A 76 -22.64 -6.88 5.52
CA GLY A 76 -22.93 -7.63 4.30
C GLY A 76 -22.72 -6.86 3.00
N GLN A 77 -22.51 -5.54 3.03
CA GLN A 77 -22.17 -4.77 1.84
C GLN A 77 -20.69 -4.93 1.47
N ASN A 78 -20.35 -4.75 0.19
CA ASN A 78 -18.95 -4.70 -0.22
C ASN A 78 -18.25 -3.47 0.39
N LYS A 79 -17.04 -3.66 0.93
CA LYS A 79 -16.27 -2.62 1.64
C LYS A 79 -16.03 -1.37 0.79
N ALA A 80 -15.59 -1.53 -0.45
CA ALA A 80 -15.30 -0.41 -1.34
C ALA A 80 -16.58 0.36 -1.70
N LEU A 81 -17.65 -0.36 -2.06
CA LEU A 81 -18.94 0.25 -2.40
C LEU A 81 -19.52 1.03 -1.22
N ALA A 82 -19.56 0.45 -0.02
CA ALA A 82 -20.10 1.08 1.18
C ALA A 82 -19.36 2.39 1.51
N LEU A 83 -18.01 2.36 1.54
CA LEU A 83 -17.22 3.55 1.86
C LEU A 83 -17.36 4.64 0.80
N ILE A 84 -17.18 4.31 -0.48
CA ILE A 84 -17.23 5.32 -1.55
C ILE A 84 -18.62 5.94 -1.66
N HIS A 85 -19.69 5.16 -1.55
CA HIS A 85 -21.04 5.69 -1.59
C HIS A 85 -21.26 6.71 -0.47
N ARG A 86 -20.93 6.34 0.78
CA ARG A 86 -21.10 7.21 1.94
C ARG A 86 -20.23 8.47 1.83
N LEU A 87 -19.00 8.35 1.35
CA LEU A 87 -18.09 9.47 1.14
C LEU A 87 -18.56 10.43 0.05
N ASN A 88 -19.07 9.89 -1.07
CA ASN A 88 -19.63 10.70 -2.15
C ASN A 88 -20.80 11.55 -1.66
N ILE A 89 -21.71 10.96 -0.87
CA ILE A 89 -22.82 11.70 -0.25
C ILE A 89 -22.28 12.76 0.73
N ALA A 90 -21.41 12.37 1.65
CA ALA A 90 -20.96 13.25 2.73
C ALA A 90 -20.12 14.44 2.24
N PHE A 91 -19.34 14.28 1.17
CA PHE A 91 -18.41 15.29 0.69
C PHE A 91 -18.78 15.92 -0.66
N GLY A 92 -19.86 15.45 -1.31
CA GLY A 92 -20.27 15.86 -2.65
C GLY A 92 -19.22 15.50 -3.69
N LEU A 93 -18.84 14.21 -3.74
CA LEU A 93 -17.80 13.68 -4.63
C LEU A 93 -18.40 12.71 -5.66
N ASP A 94 -17.64 12.45 -6.71
CA ASP A 94 -17.97 11.45 -7.75
C ASP A 94 -16.84 10.43 -7.88
N TRP A 95 -16.44 9.83 -6.75
CA TRP A 95 -15.44 8.78 -6.74
C TRP A 95 -16.06 7.42 -7.06
N SER A 96 -15.24 6.51 -7.55
CA SER A 96 -15.71 5.19 -8.00
C SER A 96 -15.26 4.07 -7.06
N ALA A 97 -16.04 3.00 -7.00
CA ALA A 97 -15.69 1.79 -6.29
C ALA A 97 -15.82 0.58 -7.21
N ILE A 98 -14.88 -0.37 -7.06
CA ILE A 98 -14.85 -1.62 -7.79
C ILE A 98 -14.81 -2.76 -6.76
N PRO A 99 -15.84 -3.62 -6.70
CA PRO A 99 -15.97 -4.67 -5.69
C PRO A 99 -15.12 -5.91 -6.04
N LEU A 100 -13.87 -5.69 -6.46
CA LEU A 100 -12.93 -6.72 -6.90
C LEU A 100 -11.53 -6.40 -6.40
N ALA A 101 -10.69 -7.43 -6.27
CA ALA A 101 -9.27 -7.26 -6.02
C ALA A 101 -8.62 -6.36 -7.08
N TYR A 102 -7.65 -5.56 -6.67
CA TYR A 102 -7.05 -4.56 -7.53
C TYR A 102 -6.50 -5.17 -8.83
N ARG A 103 -6.99 -4.62 -9.93
CA ARG A 103 -6.40 -4.72 -11.26
C ARG A 103 -6.41 -3.32 -11.85
N PRO A 104 -5.42 -2.95 -12.69
CA PRO A 104 -5.48 -1.72 -13.45
C PRO A 104 -6.69 -1.79 -14.40
N HIS A 105 -7.84 -1.30 -13.92
CA HIS A 105 -9.12 -1.40 -14.59
C HIS A 105 -9.29 -0.20 -15.51
N GLN A 106 -9.47 -0.46 -16.82
CA GLN A 106 -9.71 0.51 -17.90
C GLN A 106 -8.59 1.55 -18.15
N SER A 107 -7.98 2.11 -17.11
CA SER A 107 -6.90 3.09 -17.20
C SER A 107 -5.92 2.96 -16.04
N TRP A 108 -4.68 3.39 -16.29
CA TRP A 108 -3.62 3.45 -15.27
C TRP A 108 -3.80 4.67 -14.38
N PRO A 109 -3.72 4.57 -13.04
CA PRO A 109 -3.72 5.75 -12.19
C PRO A 109 -2.40 6.49 -12.27
N ASP A 110 -2.39 7.73 -11.79
CA ASP A 110 -1.17 8.49 -11.55
C ASP A 110 -0.51 8.03 -10.24
N LEU A 111 -1.32 7.78 -9.21
CA LEU A 111 -0.92 7.30 -7.89
C LEU A 111 -1.70 6.04 -7.52
N LEU A 112 -1.00 4.98 -7.13
CA LEU A 112 -1.59 3.82 -6.47
C LEU A 112 -1.25 3.86 -4.98
N ILE A 113 -2.25 3.65 -4.13
CA ILE A 113 -2.07 3.45 -2.70
C ILE A 113 -2.56 2.05 -2.35
N SER A 114 -1.68 1.13 -1.96
CA SER A 114 -2.06 -0.21 -1.51
C SER A 114 -2.13 -0.27 0.02
N CYS A 115 -3.22 -0.86 0.49
CA CYS A 115 -3.58 -1.11 1.88
C CYS A 115 -3.97 -2.58 2.06
N VAL A 116 -3.28 -3.46 1.32
CA VAL A 116 -3.54 -4.90 1.33
C VAL A 116 -2.83 -5.56 2.51
N ASP A 117 -3.47 -6.58 3.06
CA ASP A 117 -3.02 -7.29 4.25
C ASP A 117 -2.14 -8.51 3.93
N SER A 118 -2.14 -9.01 2.69
CA SER A 118 -1.31 -10.15 2.29
C SER A 118 -0.14 -9.79 1.36
N LYS A 119 0.98 -10.49 1.55
CA LYS A 119 2.12 -10.61 0.62
C LYS A 119 1.67 -10.99 -0.77
N GLN A 120 0.74 -11.95 -0.90
CA GLN A 120 0.28 -12.39 -2.21
C GLN A 120 -0.43 -11.27 -2.97
N ALA A 121 -1.29 -10.50 -2.29
CA ALA A 121 -1.93 -9.34 -2.89
C ALA A 121 -0.89 -8.27 -3.27
N ARG A 122 0.08 -8.00 -2.39
CA ARG A 122 1.17 -7.03 -2.65
C ARG A 122 2.03 -7.45 -3.84
N ALA A 123 2.37 -8.73 -3.95
CA ALA A 123 3.11 -9.30 -5.08
C ALA A 123 2.31 -9.21 -6.39
N GLY A 124 1.02 -9.52 -6.35
CA GLY A 124 0.12 -9.40 -7.49
C GLY A 124 -0.03 -7.95 -7.98
N ILE A 125 -0.02 -6.97 -7.07
CA ILE A 125 0.03 -5.55 -7.42
C ILE A 125 1.37 -5.22 -8.09
N HIS A 126 2.48 -5.61 -7.46
CA HIS A 126 3.83 -5.32 -7.96
C HIS A 126 4.03 -5.82 -9.40
N ASP A 127 3.62 -7.05 -9.71
CA ASP A 127 3.72 -7.65 -11.04
C ASP A 127 2.97 -6.82 -12.10
N ARG A 128 1.75 -6.38 -11.76
CA ARG A 128 0.90 -5.60 -12.68
C ARG A 128 1.52 -4.24 -12.98
N ILE A 129 2.03 -3.54 -11.97
CA ILE A 129 2.49 -2.15 -12.13
C ILE A 129 3.85 -2.02 -12.85
N GLN A 130 4.60 -3.10 -13.09
CA GLN A 130 5.88 -3.03 -13.79
C GLN A 130 5.78 -2.59 -15.26
N HIS A 131 4.64 -2.88 -15.89
CA HIS A 131 4.44 -2.70 -17.33
C HIS A 131 3.51 -1.50 -17.65
N GLY A 132 3.10 -0.76 -16.62
CA GLY A 132 2.07 0.28 -16.72
C GLY A 132 2.60 1.69 -16.89
N ARG A 133 1.66 2.63 -17.01
CA ARG A 133 1.89 4.09 -16.96
C ARG A 133 1.76 4.67 -15.55
N LEU A 134 1.72 3.82 -14.52
CA LEU A 134 1.69 4.26 -13.13
C LEU A 134 2.96 5.06 -12.81
N HIS A 135 2.81 6.25 -12.22
CA HIS A 135 3.96 7.04 -11.79
C HIS A 135 4.45 6.62 -10.41
N TYR A 136 3.56 6.61 -9.43
CA TYR A 136 3.91 6.36 -8.03
C TYR A 136 3.07 5.26 -7.40
N TRP A 137 3.70 4.54 -6.48
CA TRP A 137 3.08 3.54 -5.64
C TRP A 137 3.45 3.83 -4.18
N ILE A 138 2.43 4.03 -3.34
CA ILE A 138 2.53 4.06 -1.89
C ILE A 138 1.99 2.74 -1.37
N ASP A 139 2.81 1.96 -0.68
CA ASP A 139 2.39 0.75 0.02
C ASP A 139 2.31 1.01 1.53
N LEU A 140 1.23 0.52 2.13
CA LEU A 140 1.04 0.48 3.57
C LEU A 140 0.86 -0.96 4.02
N GLY A 141 1.41 -1.26 5.19
CA GLY A 141 1.15 -2.49 5.92
C GLY A 141 1.49 -2.30 7.39
N ASN A 142 0.84 -3.08 8.24
CA ASN A 142 1.05 -3.03 9.67
C ASN A 142 0.83 -4.40 10.30
N GLY A 143 1.61 -4.69 11.33
CA GLY A 143 1.29 -5.71 12.32
C GLY A 143 0.41 -5.11 13.41
N ALA A 144 0.61 -5.60 14.64
CA ALA A 144 -0.22 -5.21 15.78
C ALA A 144 -0.07 -3.74 16.15
N ASP A 145 1.16 -3.33 16.43
CA ASP A 145 1.55 -2.03 16.97
C ASP A 145 2.68 -1.38 16.15
N TYR A 146 3.06 -1.98 15.02
CA TYR A 146 4.09 -1.48 14.11
C TYR A 146 3.62 -1.52 12.66
N GLY A 147 4.25 -0.72 11.80
CA GLY A 147 3.98 -0.75 10.36
C GLY A 147 4.86 0.18 9.57
N GLN A 148 4.55 0.30 8.28
CA GLN A 148 5.33 1.12 7.36
C GLN A 148 4.48 1.79 6.31
N VAL A 149 5.01 2.90 5.80
CA VAL A 149 4.56 3.56 4.58
C VAL A 149 5.75 3.66 3.66
N VAL A 150 5.63 3.15 2.44
CA VAL A 150 6.71 3.17 1.44
C VAL A 150 6.19 3.72 0.12
N LEU A 151 6.67 4.91 -0.25
CA LEU A 151 6.50 5.57 -1.53
C LEU A 151 7.69 5.26 -2.44
N GLY A 152 7.39 4.71 -3.61
CA GLY A 152 8.33 4.58 -4.70
C GLY A 152 7.68 4.81 -6.05
N GLN A 153 8.46 4.63 -7.11
CA GLN A 153 7.96 4.70 -8.48
C GLN A 153 7.74 3.31 -9.04
N ALA A 154 6.74 3.19 -9.92
CA ALA A 154 6.47 1.97 -10.67
C ALA A 154 7.33 1.90 -11.95
N GLY A 155 7.26 0.77 -12.64
CA GLY A 155 7.99 0.52 -13.88
C GLY A 155 9.37 -0.11 -13.71
N ALA A 156 10.03 -0.47 -14.81
CA ALA A 156 11.31 -1.18 -14.79
C ALA A 156 12.57 -0.28 -14.75
N SER A 157 12.41 1.05 -14.83
CA SER A 157 13.56 1.98 -14.90
C SER A 157 14.42 1.91 -13.65
N ARG A 158 15.75 1.87 -13.82
CA ARG A 158 16.72 1.91 -12.70
C ARG A 158 16.99 3.31 -12.14
N LYS A 159 16.51 4.36 -12.81
CA LYS A 159 16.65 5.76 -12.38
C LYS A 159 15.43 6.29 -11.62
N ARG A 160 14.49 5.39 -11.27
CA ARG A 160 13.27 5.71 -10.53
C ARG A 160 13.51 5.57 -9.03
N LEU A 161 12.63 6.13 -8.18
CA LEU A 161 12.63 5.80 -6.75
C LEU A 161 12.32 4.33 -6.52
N ALA A 162 13.15 3.67 -5.71
CA ALA A 162 12.92 2.31 -5.23
C ALA A 162 11.56 2.23 -4.53
N ASN A 163 10.77 1.22 -4.88
CA ASN A 163 9.47 0.95 -4.26
C ASN A 163 9.62 -0.15 -3.19
N VAL A 164 8.52 -0.51 -2.53
CA VAL A 164 8.53 -1.52 -1.46
C VAL A 164 9.14 -2.85 -1.90
N ALA A 165 8.94 -3.28 -3.16
CA ALA A 165 9.50 -4.53 -3.65
C ALA A 165 11.01 -4.46 -3.88
N ASP A 166 11.56 -3.28 -4.19
CA ASP A 166 13.01 -3.10 -4.32
C ASP A 166 13.69 -3.00 -2.95
N LEU A 167 13.03 -2.36 -1.99
CA LEU A 167 13.59 -2.05 -0.66
C LEU A 167 13.41 -3.20 0.34
N TYR A 168 12.26 -3.88 0.29
CA TYR A 168 11.84 -4.91 1.25
C TYR A 168 11.15 -6.09 0.53
N PRO A 169 11.87 -6.88 -0.29
CA PRO A 169 11.31 -8.01 -1.03
C PRO A 169 10.56 -9.03 -0.16
N GLU A 170 10.98 -9.20 1.10
CA GLU A 170 10.36 -10.07 2.10
C GLU A 170 8.90 -9.71 2.42
N MET A 171 8.48 -8.48 2.08
CA MET A 171 7.09 -8.03 2.18
C MET A 171 6.20 -8.53 1.05
N LEU A 172 6.77 -9.12 0.02
CA LEU A 172 6.07 -9.73 -1.11
C LEU A 172 6.28 -11.26 -1.14
N GLU A 173 7.32 -11.75 -0.47
CA GLU A 173 7.77 -13.13 -0.54
C GLU A 173 7.58 -13.89 0.80
N GLY A 174 7.33 -15.19 0.70
CA GLY A 174 7.22 -16.10 1.83
C GLY A 174 5.79 -16.50 2.17
N TYR A 175 5.67 -17.44 3.10
CA TYR A 175 4.38 -17.95 3.59
C TYR A 175 3.74 -16.95 4.58
N GLU A 176 2.42 -16.83 4.50
CA GLU A 176 1.58 -16.06 5.43
C GLU A 176 0.50 -16.99 5.98
N ASN A 177 0.18 -16.79 7.27
CA ASN A 177 -0.85 -17.56 7.95
C ASN A 177 -2.13 -16.71 8.00
N ASP A 178 -2.99 -16.88 7.00
CA ASP A 178 -4.17 -16.05 6.75
C ASP A 178 -5.42 -16.55 7.51
N ALA A 179 -5.31 -16.82 8.81
CA ALA A 179 -6.46 -17.23 9.61
C ALA A 179 -7.44 -16.05 9.80
N PRO A 180 -8.73 -16.17 9.43
CA PRO A 180 -9.71 -15.08 9.62
C PRO A 180 -9.97 -14.81 11.10
N SER A 181 -10.14 -13.54 11.48
CA SER A 181 -10.58 -13.17 12.83
C SER A 181 -12.10 -13.37 12.99
N CYS A 182 -12.52 -14.20 13.95
CA CYS A 182 -13.93 -14.55 14.15
C CYS A 182 -14.69 -13.53 15.03
N SER A 183 -14.00 -12.71 15.82
CA SER A 183 -14.59 -11.69 16.69
C SER A 183 -13.81 -10.37 16.70
N LEU A 184 -14.42 -9.30 17.23
CA LEU A 184 -13.73 -8.01 17.42
C LEU A 184 -12.57 -8.13 18.42
N ALA A 185 -12.75 -8.87 19.52
CA ALA A 185 -11.70 -9.08 20.51
C ALA A 185 -10.50 -9.83 19.91
N GLU A 186 -10.73 -10.86 19.09
CA GLU A 186 -9.67 -11.54 18.34
C GLU A 186 -9.07 -10.63 17.25
N ALA A 187 -9.87 -9.80 16.58
CA ALA A 187 -9.32 -8.85 15.62
C ALA A 187 -8.39 -7.81 16.30
N LEU A 188 -8.71 -7.39 17.53
CA LEU A 188 -7.86 -6.51 18.33
C LEU A 188 -6.60 -7.22 18.85
N SER A 189 -6.63 -8.54 19.05
CA SER A 189 -5.41 -9.28 19.38
C SER A 189 -4.42 -9.36 18.22
N HIS A 190 -4.89 -9.13 16.98
CA HIS A 190 -4.04 -9.01 15.80
C HIS A 190 -3.58 -7.58 15.50
N GLN A 191 -4.40 -6.56 15.82
CA GLN A 191 -4.12 -5.14 15.55
C GLN A 191 -4.59 -4.22 16.67
N GLU A 192 -3.67 -3.39 17.19
CA GLU A 192 -4.02 -2.33 18.14
C GLU A 192 -4.98 -1.31 17.52
N LEU A 193 -5.94 -0.82 18.30
CA LEU A 193 -7.08 -0.04 17.80
C LEU A 193 -6.69 1.17 16.92
N PHE A 194 -5.55 1.82 17.21
CA PHE A 194 -5.14 3.07 16.55
C PHE A 194 -3.99 2.94 15.56
N ILE A 195 -3.48 1.74 15.28
CA ILE A 195 -2.34 1.56 14.37
C ILE A 195 -2.67 2.06 12.96
N ASN A 196 -3.82 1.67 12.41
CA ASN A 196 -4.21 2.05 11.06
C ASN A 196 -4.38 3.58 10.94
N ARG A 197 -5.07 4.20 11.91
CA ARG A 197 -5.27 5.65 11.91
C ARG A 197 -3.95 6.42 11.99
N THR A 198 -3.02 5.96 12.83
CA THR A 198 -1.73 6.65 12.99
C THR A 198 -0.84 6.45 11.77
N LEU A 199 -0.77 5.23 11.25
CA LEU A 199 0.05 4.93 10.06
C LEU A 199 -0.45 5.69 8.82
N THR A 200 -1.76 5.71 8.61
CA THR A 200 -2.37 6.39 7.46
C THR A 200 -2.16 7.91 7.49
N ALA A 201 -2.02 8.52 8.68
CA ALA A 201 -1.66 9.93 8.79
C ALA A 201 -0.30 10.24 8.13
N PHE A 202 0.70 9.34 8.26
CA PHE A 202 1.99 9.51 7.59
C PHE A 202 1.85 9.38 6.06
N ALA A 203 1.06 8.44 5.56
CA ALA A 203 0.80 8.32 4.13
C ALA A 203 0.08 9.55 3.56
N LEU A 204 -0.96 10.03 4.23
CA LEU A 204 -1.68 11.25 3.85
C LEU A 204 -0.76 12.47 3.88
N HIS A 205 0.16 12.55 4.84
CA HIS A 205 1.16 13.61 4.91
C HIS A 205 2.12 13.59 3.72
N LEU A 206 2.58 12.40 3.29
CA LEU A 206 3.39 12.26 2.08
C LEU A 206 2.62 12.75 0.85
N VAL A 207 1.37 12.30 0.69
CA VAL A 207 0.51 12.73 -0.41
C VAL A 207 0.34 14.25 -0.38
N TRP A 208 0.02 14.84 0.77
CA TRP A 208 -0.07 16.29 0.94
C TRP A 208 1.19 17.02 0.47
N TYR A 209 2.37 16.54 0.84
CA TYR A 209 3.64 17.16 0.46
C TYR A 209 3.90 17.04 -1.04
N MET A 210 3.56 15.91 -1.65
CA MET A 210 3.65 15.74 -3.11
C MET A 210 2.89 16.86 -3.83
N PHE A 211 1.66 17.16 -3.41
CA PHE A 211 0.84 18.20 -4.04
C PHE A 211 1.21 19.62 -3.60
N ARG A 212 1.48 19.85 -2.31
CA ARG A 212 1.66 21.20 -1.78
C ARG A 212 3.06 21.75 -2.04
N ARG A 213 4.07 20.89 -2.02
CA ARG A 213 5.49 21.27 -2.18
C ARG A 213 6.05 20.88 -3.54
N GLY A 214 5.40 19.96 -4.27
CA GLY A 214 5.93 19.43 -5.53
C GLY A 214 7.22 18.64 -5.33
N GLU A 215 7.54 18.26 -4.10
CA GLU A 215 8.73 17.51 -3.75
C GLU A 215 8.51 16.65 -2.49
N ILE A 216 9.27 15.57 -2.41
CA ILE A 216 9.42 14.75 -1.21
C ILE A 216 10.90 14.62 -0.87
N ARG A 217 11.21 14.39 0.41
CA ARG A 217 12.58 14.24 0.92
C ARG A 217 12.84 12.88 1.58
N VAL A 218 11.77 12.14 1.82
CA VAL A 218 11.79 10.77 2.35
C VAL A 218 10.85 9.92 1.51
N ALA A 219 11.17 8.64 1.38
CA ALA A 219 10.32 7.64 0.74
C ALA A 219 9.21 7.16 1.68
N GLY A 220 9.19 7.59 2.93
CA GLY A 220 8.15 7.25 3.91
C GLY A 220 8.75 6.98 5.28
N CYS A 221 8.16 6.05 6.03
CA CYS A 221 8.58 5.78 7.40
C CYS A 221 8.20 4.38 7.88
N PHE A 222 8.94 3.91 8.89
CA PHE A 222 8.48 2.89 9.82
C PHE A 222 7.88 3.56 11.06
N LEU A 223 6.85 2.94 11.62
CA LEU A 223 6.17 3.34 12.84
C LEU A 223 6.21 2.18 13.82
N ASN A 224 6.50 2.48 15.08
CA ASN A 224 6.31 1.56 16.20
C ASN A 224 5.56 2.33 17.30
N LEU A 225 4.30 1.98 17.54
CA LEU A 225 3.44 2.61 18.54
C LEU A 225 3.75 2.14 19.96
N LYS A 226 4.26 0.93 20.14
CA LYS A 226 4.66 0.45 21.46
C LYS A 226 5.81 1.26 22.03
N GLU A 227 6.81 1.55 21.21
CA GLU A 227 7.96 2.37 21.56
C GLU A 227 7.74 3.87 21.27
N MET A 228 6.60 4.23 20.67
CA MET A 228 6.28 5.60 20.22
C MET A 228 7.36 6.22 19.32
N THR A 229 7.94 5.41 18.43
CA THR A 229 9.03 5.82 17.53
C THR A 229 8.62 5.85 16.06
N THR A 230 9.25 6.75 15.31
CA THR A 230 9.14 6.82 13.84
C THR A 230 10.53 6.91 13.23
N LEU A 231 10.77 6.10 12.20
CA LEU A 231 12.06 6.07 11.50
C LEU A 231 11.85 6.39 10.02
N PRO A 232 12.49 7.44 9.48
CA PRO A 232 12.29 7.82 8.08
C PRO A 232 12.97 6.83 7.13
N ILE A 233 12.31 6.53 6.02
CA ILE A 233 12.88 5.76 4.92
C ILE A 233 13.52 6.75 3.94
N PRO A 234 14.85 6.70 3.72
CA PRO A 234 15.52 7.63 2.82
C PRO A 234 15.14 7.36 1.36
N LEU A 235 15.18 8.39 0.53
CA LEU A 235 15.06 8.24 -0.92
C LEU A 235 16.23 7.41 -1.46
N ARG A 236 15.93 6.32 -2.18
CA ARG A 236 16.92 5.42 -2.78
C ARG A 236 16.51 5.07 -4.21
N LEU A 237 17.49 4.65 -5.00
CA LEU A 237 17.29 4.05 -6.32
C LEU A 237 17.38 2.52 -6.21
N PRO A 238 16.74 1.76 -7.11
CA PRO A 238 16.83 0.29 -7.11
C PRO A 238 18.28 -0.21 -7.20
N GLU A 239 18.69 -1.04 -6.24
CA GLU A 239 20.03 -1.63 -6.24
C GLU A 239 20.21 -2.67 -7.36
N ARG A 240 21.46 -2.84 -7.83
CA ARG A 240 21.80 -3.96 -8.70
C ARG A 240 21.74 -5.25 -7.89
N GLN A 241 20.70 -6.07 -8.09
CA GLN A 241 20.72 -7.44 -7.60
C GLN A 241 21.94 -8.16 -8.19
N LYS A 242 22.87 -8.56 -7.31
CA LYS A 242 23.97 -9.45 -7.71
C LYS A 242 23.33 -10.76 -8.19
N PRO A 243 23.77 -11.35 -9.31
CA PRO A 243 23.20 -12.59 -9.80
C PRO A 243 23.23 -13.64 -8.68
N LYS A 244 22.07 -14.23 -8.36
CA LYS A 244 21.99 -15.36 -7.42
C LYS A 244 22.96 -16.42 -7.93
N ARG A 245 24.06 -16.67 -7.20
CA ARG A 245 24.98 -17.77 -7.49
C ARG A 245 24.14 -19.04 -7.57
N LYS A 246 23.99 -19.62 -8.76
CA LYS A 246 23.43 -20.98 -8.91
C LYS A 246 24.25 -21.87 -7.98
N ARG A 247 23.65 -22.41 -6.92
CA ARG A 247 24.27 -23.50 -6.15
C ARG A 247 24.54 -24.61 -7.16
N SER A 248 25.82 -24.86 -7.45
CA SER A 248 26.22 -26.00 -8.26
C SER A 248 25.70 -27.26 -7.56
N ARG A 249 24.79 -27.98 -8.20
CA ARG A 249 24.53 -29.37 -7.86
C ARG A 249 25.76 -30.17 -8.27
N THR A 250 26.76 -30.22 -7.40
CA THR A 250 27.91 -31.10 -7.57
C THR A 250 27.59 -32.45 -6.92
N ASN A 251 27.24 -33.40 -7.79
CA ASN A 251 27.35 -34.86 -7.68
C ASN A 251 27.53 -35.48 -6.27
N HIS A 252 26.44 -36.05 -5.74
CA HIS A 252 26.50 -37.23 -4.87
C HIS A 252 26.08 -38.45 -5.71
N ALA A 253 27.00 -38.94 -6.51
CA ALA A 253 26.89 -40.23 -7.17
C ALA A 253 28.31 -40.81 -7.27
N ARG A 254 28.79 -41.38 -6.16
CA ARG A 254 29.89 -42.37 -6.10
C ARG A 254 30.15 -42.75 -4.63
N SER A 255 29.46 -43.79 -4.18
CA SER A 255 29.95 -44.77 -3.20
C SER A 255 28.87 -45.82 -2.93
N VAL A 256 28.52 -46.59 -3.96
CA VAL A 256 27.87 -47.90 -3.80
C VAL A 256 28.58 -48.85 -4.78
N HIS A 257 29.84 -49.16 -4.48
CA HIS A 257 30.57 -50.28 -5.07
C HIS A 257 31.89 -50.50 -4.30
N GLU A 258 31.79 -50.88 -3.03
CA GLU A 258 32.93 -51.43 -2.27
C GLU A 258 32.41 -52.13 -1.01
N LEU A 259 31.53 -53.12 -1.20
CA LEU A 259 31.10 -54.06 -0.15
C LEU A 259 30.65 -55.39 -0.79
N MET A 260 31.45 -55.94 -1.71
CA MET A 260 31.40 -57.35 -2.13
C MET A 260 32.75 -57.68 -2.79
N GLY A 261 33.60 -58.44 -2.11
CA GLY A 261 34.86 -58.96 -2.68
C GLY A 261 35.90 -59.25 -1.60
N ASP A 262 35.97 -60.54 -1.26
CA ASP A 262 36.96 -61.28 -0.45
C ASP A 262 36.98 -61.10 1.08
#